data_AF-A0A2M7B7X7-F1
#
_entry.id   AF-A0A2M7B7X7-F1
#
_cell.length_a   1.000
_cell.length_b   1.000
_cell.length_c   1.000
_cell.angle_alpha   90.00
_cell.angle_beta   90.00
_cell.angle_gamma   90.00
#
_symmetry.space_group_name_H-M   'P 1'
#
loop_
_entity.id
_entity.type
_entity.pdbx_description
1 polymer ?
#
loop_
_entity_poly.entity_id
_entity_poly.type
_entity_poly.pdbx_seq_one_letter_code
_entity_poly.pdbx_strand_id
1 'polypeptide(L)'
;MENEETEKQNEQKISLPEIILMTLICGGTDVFEIFATLASGTVILAAIFVSLNWMLDIFCWLSLLIWLIMKRIKGVWVLSGNALEMIPGLDVLPLRTITLWLTIFLINRPIKIPGAEKAIQATIKVAEKAGKVAK
;
A
#
# COMPACT_ATOMS: atom_id res chain seq x y z
N MET A 1 -29.35 10.01 -7.35
CA MET A 1 -28.57 9.08 -6.51
C MET A 1 -27.66 8.18 -7.34
N GLU A 2 -28.10 7.67 -8.49
CA GLU A 2 -27.24 6.85 -9.37
C GLU A 2 -26.11 7.63 -10.07
N ASN A 3 -26.31 8.93 -10.33
CA ASN A 3 -25.29 9.78 -11.00
C ASN A 3 -24.11 10.20 -10.10
N GLU A 4 -24.23 10.19 -8.77
CA GLU A 4 -23.14 10.61 -7.86
C GLU A 4 -22.10 9.49 -7.59
N GLU A 5 -22.51 8.22 -7.68
CA GLU A 5 -21.58 7.10 -7.50
C GLU A 5 -20.64 6.93 -8.70
N THR A 6 -21.13 7.22 -9.90
CA THR A 6 -20.36 7.12 -11.15
C THR A 6 -19.27 8.19 -11.26
N GLU A 7 -19.52 9.40 -10.73
CA GLU A 7 -18.51 10.47 -10.70
C GLU A 7 -17.37 10.16 -9.72
N LYS A 8 -17.67 9.65 -8.52
CA LYS A 8 -16.65 9.25 -7.53
C LYS A 8 -15.73 8.14 -8.02
N GLN A 9 -16.25 7.20 -8.82
CA GLN A 9 -15.43 6.13 -9.40
C GLN A 9 -14.52 6.61 -10.55
N ASN A 10 -14.87 7.71 -11.21
CA ASN A 10 -14.06 8.25 -12.31
C ASN A 10 -12.87 9.07 -11.78
N GLU A 11 -13.02 9.77 -10.65
CA GLU A 11 -11.92 10.50 -9.99
C GLU A 11 -10.87 9.58 -9.35
N GLN A 12 -11.26 8.38 -8.93
CA GLN A 12 -10.36 7.45 -8.22
C GLN A 12 -9.48 6.59 -9.14
N LYS A 13 -9.67 6.64 -10.46
CA LYS A 13 -8.84 5.88 -11.39
C LYS A 13 -7.40 6.39 -11.36
N ILE A 14 -6.47 5.46 -11.21
CA ILE A 14 -5.05 5.77 -11.19
C ILE A 14 -4.57 5.76 -12.64
N SER A 15 -4.00 6.90 -13.06
CA SER A 15 -3.52 7.07 -14.42
C SER A 15 -2.23 6.27 -14.68
N LEU A 16 -1.99 5.90 -15.93
CA LEU A 16 -0.80 5.16 -16.34
C LEU A 16 0.52 5.85 -15.95
N PRO A 17 0.67 7.18 -16.14
CA PRO A 17 1.87 7.90 -15.69
C PRO A 17 2.08 7.84 -14.18
N GLU A 18 1.01 7.92 -13.37
CA GLU A 18 1.11 7.79 -11.91
C GLU A 18 1.52 6.38 -11.49
N ILE A 19 0.98 5.35 -12.14
CA ILE A 19 1.39 3.96 -11.89
C ILE A 19 2.88 3.80 -12.15
N ILE A 20 3.37 4.32 -13.30
CA ILE A 20 4.78 4.25 -13.66
C ILE A 20 5.63 4.99 -12.63
N LEU A 21 5.25 6.21 -12.24
CA LEU A 21 6.00 7.02 -11.28
C LEU A 21 6.06 6.35 -9.90
N MET A 22 4.93 5.86 -9.39
CA MET A 22 4.89 5.18 -8.10
C MET A 22 5.63 3.85 -8.12
N THR A 23 5.58 3.12 -9.24
CA THR A 23 6.34 1.87 -9.41
C THR A 23 7.84 2.14 -9.48
N LEU A 24 8.27 3.23 -10.13
CA LEU A 24 9.68 3.62 -10.14
C LEU A 24 10.19 4.02 -8.76
N ILE A 25 9.38 4.73 -7.97
CA ILE A 25 9.75 5.11 -6.60
C ILE A 25 9.80 3.86 -5.71
N CYS A 26 8.73 3.07 -5.64
CA CYS A 26 8.66 1.90 -4.77
C CYS A 26 9.62 0.80 -5.22
N GLY A 27 9.54 0.40 -6.50
CA GLY A 27 10.39 -0.65 -7.04
C GLY A 27 11.85 -0.24 -7.14
N GLY A 28 12.15 1.06 -7.30
CA GLY A 28 13.51 1.58 -7.24
C GLY A 28 14.11 1.42 -5.85
N THR A 29 13.34 1.70 -4.80
CA THR A 29 13.81 1.46 -3.42
C THR A 29 14.01 -0.03 -3.15
N ASP A 30 13.08 -0.91 -3.54
CA ASP A 30 13.22 -2.36 -3.30
C ASP A 30 14.46 -2.93 -4.02
N VAL A 31 14.72 -2.49 -5.26
CA VAL A 31 15.93 -2.88 -6.01
C VAL A 31 17.19 -2.35 -5.31
N PHE A 32 17.15 -1.13 -4.79
CA PHE A 32 18.26 -0.57 -4.04
C PHE A 32 18.51 -1.35 -2.75
N GLU A 33 17.48 -1.73 -2.00
CA GLU A 33 17.63 -2.53 -0.77
C GLU A 33 18.22 -3.91 -1.03
N ILE A 34 17.77 -4.59 -2.09
CA ILE A 34 18.36 -5.87 -2.51
C ILE A 34 19.83 -5.67 -2.87
N PHE A 35 20.15 -4.62 -3.64
CA PHE A 35 21.53 -4.31 -4.01
C PHE A 35 22.39 -3.96 -2.80
N ALA A 36 21.88 -3.12 -1.88
CA ALA A 36 22.53 -2.71 -0.64
C ALA A 36 22.85 -3.92 0.25
N THR A 37 21.88 -4.83 0.40
CA THR A 37 22.05 -6.09 1.12
C THR A 37 23.15 -6.94 0.49
N LEU A 38 23.16 -7.10 -0.83
CA LEU A 38 24.20 -7.86 -1.54
C LEU A 38 25.59 -7.19 -1.54
N ALA A 39 25.64 -5.86 -1.57
CA ALA A 39 26.88 -5.07 -1.62
C ALA A 39 27.49 -4.82 -0.23
N SER A 40 26.79 -5.18 0.85
CA SER A 40 27.20 -4.98 2.25
C SER A 40 28.33 -5.92 2.74
N GLY A 41 29.27 -6.29 1.86
CA GLY A 41 30.35 -7.23 2.16
C GLY A 41 31.39 -6.74 3.19
N THR A 42 31.34 -5.47 3.62
CA THR A 42 32.20 -4.93 4.68
C THR A 42 31.39 -4.06 5.65
N VAL A 43 31.83 -4.01 6.92
CA VAL A 43 31.12 -3.29 8.01
C VAL A 43 30.93 -1.79 7.71
N ILE A 44 31.90 -1.15 7.04
CA ILE A 44 31.81 0.28 6.69
C ILE A 44 30.78 0.51 5.58
N LEU A 45 30.79 -0.33 4.53
CA LEU A 45 29.79 -0.26 3.47
C LEU A 45 28.40 -0.57 4.00
N ALA A 46 28.27 -1.54 4.90
CA ALA A 46 27.00 -1.88 5.54
C ALA A 46 26.39 -0.67 6.28
N ALA A 47 27.18 0.09 7.05
CA ALA A 47 26.68 1.26 7.76
C ALA A 47 26.18 2.38 6.82
N ILE A 48 26.89 2.61 5.70
CA ILE A 48 26.49 3.59 4.68
C ILE A 48 25.20 3.13 3.99
N PHE A 49 25.15 1.87 3.56
CA PHE A 49 23.98 1.32 2.87
C PHE A 49 22.74 1.26 3.76
N VAL A 50 22.87 0.88 5.03
CA VAL A 50 21.75 0.91 6.00
C VAL A 50 21.21 2.33 6.16
N SER A 51 22.08 3.33 6.27
CA SER A 51 21.66 4.74 6.40
C SER A 51 20.95 5.23 5.13
N LEU A 52 21.45 4.84 3.95
CA LEU A 52 20.82 5.18 2.67
C LEU A 52 19.48 4.46 2.46
N ASN A 53 19.37 3.18 2.82
CA ASN A 53 18.11 2.42 2.79
C ASN A 53 17.05 3.13 3.62
N TRP A 54 17.37 3.44 4.88
CA TRP A 54 16.45 4.16 5.77
C TRP A 54 15.98 5.49 5.20
N MET A 55 16.88 6.25 4.56
CA MET A 55 16.51 7.52 3.93
C MET A 55 15.58 7.31 2.73
N LEU A 56 15.84 6.30 1.91
CA LEU A 56 14.99 5.95 0.77
C LEU A 56 13.63 5.39 1.20
N ASP A 57 13.57 4.64 2.29
CA ASP A 57 12.31 4.14 2.84
C ASP A 57 11.43 5.25 3.36
N ILE A 58 11.99 6.18 4.13
CA ILE A 58 11.26 7.36 4.60
C ILE A 58 10.76 8.17 3.39
N PHE A 59 11.61 8.39 2.40
CA PHE A 59 11.24 9.12 1.18
C PHE A 59 10.11 8.42 0.41
N CYS A 60 10.22 7.11 0.22
CA CYS A 60 9.21 6.29 -0.45
C CYS A 60 7.89 6.32 0.33
N TRP A 61 7.94 6.13 1.65
CA TRP A 61 6.77 6.15 2.52
C TRP A 61 6.05 7.49 2.50
N LEU A 62 6.78 8.61 2.59
CA LEU A 62 6.21 9.95 2.47
C LEU A 62 5.58 10.20 1.10
N SER A 63 6.26 9.78 0.03
CA SER A 63 5.75 9.91 -1.34
C SER A 63 4.44 9.13 -1.52
N LEU A 64 4.38 7.91 -0.98
CA LEU A 64 3.19 7.07 -0.97
C LEU A 64 2.04 7.68 -0.15
N LEU A 65 2.35 8.22 1.02
CA LEU A 65 1.37 8.87 1.88
C LEU A 65 0.74 10.08 1.19
N ILE A 66 1.58 10.95 0.60
CA ILE A 66 1.12 12.13 -0.16
C ILE A 66 0.26 11.70 -1.35
N TRP A 67 0.70 10.69 -2.11
CA TRP A 67 -0.04 10.18 -3.26
C TRP A 67 -1.42 9.62 -2.88
N LEU A 68 -1.51 8.84 -1.79
CA LEU A 68 -2.78 8.32 -1.27
C LEU A 68 -3.72 9.44 -0.82
N ILE A 69 -3.18 10.47 -0.15
CA ILE A 69 -3.96 11.65 0.29
C ILE A 69 -4.51 12.40 -0.92
N MET A 70 -3.69 12.67 -1.94
CA MET A 70 -4.11 13.37 -3.16
C MET A 70 -5.22 12.61 -3.89
N LYS A 71 -5.15 11.28 -3.92
CA LYS A 71 -6.16 10.43 -4.56
C LYS A 71 -7.35 10.09 -3.66
N ARG A 72 -7.34 10.55 -2.40
CA ARG A 72 -8.35 10.21 -1.37
C ARG A 72 -8.58 8.70 -1.23
N ILE A 73 -7.53 7.90 -1.45
CA ILE A 73 -7.57 6.44 -1.34
C ILE A 73 -7.36 6.06 0.13
N LYS A 74 -8.32 5.35 0.73
CA LYS A 74 -8.22 4.85 2.12
C LYS A 74 -7.37 3.57 2.23
N GLY A 75 -6.31 3.47 1.43
CA GLY A 75 -5.51 2.26 1.22
C GLY A 75 -4.53 1.99 2.35
N VAL A 76 -5.04 1.62 3.53
CA VAL A 76 -4.23 1.26 4.71
C VAL A 76 -3.29 0.08 4.42
N TRP A 77 -3.63 -0.76 3.45
CA TRP A 77 -2.82 -1.92 3.01
C TRP A 77 -1.47 -1.53 2.40
N VAL A 78 -1.38 -0.42 1.67
CA VAL A 78 -0.10 0.05 1.13
C VAL A 78 0.80 0.60 2.23
N LEU A 79 0.20 1.34 3.17
CA LEU A 79 0.93 1.90 4.31
C LEU A 79 1.44 0.80 5.24
N SER A 80 0.69 -0.27 5.42
CA SER A 80 1.12 -1.43 6.21
C SER A 80 2.17 -2.27 5.49
N GLY A 81 2.07 -2.48 4.18
CA GLY A 81 3.13 -3.13 3.39
C GLY A 81 4.46 -2.40 3.50
N ASN A 82 4.43 -1.07 3.38
CA ASN A 82 5.61 -0.22 3.50
C ASN A 82 6.16 -0.18 4.95
N ALA A 83 5.27 -0.14 5.96
CA ALA A 83 5.69 -0.21 7.36
C ALA A 83 6.33 -1.57 7.75
N LEU A 84 5.91 -2.66 7.11
CA LEU A 84 6.51 -3.99 7.33
C LEU A 84 7.92 -4.10 6.76
N GLU A 85 8.23 -3.39 5.68
CA GLU A 85 9.60 -3.33 5.14
C GLU A 85 10.54 -2.47 5.97
N MET A 86 10.05 -1.50 6.75
CA MET A 86 10.91 -0.78 7.69
C MET A 86 11.48 -1.68 8.82
N ILE A 87 11.03 -2.95 8.90
CA ILE A 87 11.56 -3.94 9.83
C ILE A 87 12.79 -4.63 9.20
N PRO A 88 13.98 -4.49 9.81
CA PRO A 88 15.19 -5.14 9.29
C PRO A 88 15.01 -6.65 9.18
N GLY A 89 15.32 -7.23 8.00
CA GLY A 89 15.19 -8.66 7.71
C GLY A 89 13.89 -9.06 6.99
N LEU A 90 12.89 -8.19 6.96
CA LEU A 90 11.71 -8.32 6.08
C LEU A 90 11.79 -7.39 4.86
N ASP A 91 12.64 -6.37 4.93
CA ASP A 91 13.06 -5.41 3.89
C ASP A 91 13.60 -6.05 2.59
N VAL A 92 14.11 -7.28 2.63
CA VAL A 92 14.60 -7.97 1.42
C VAL A 92 13.47 -8.31 0.44
N LEU A 93 12.22 -8.40 0.92
CA LEU A 93 11.07 -8.72 0.08
C LEU A 93 10.46 -7.43 -0.48
N PRO A 94 10.10 -7.37 -1.79
CA PRO A 94 9.48 -6.20 -2.42
C PRO A 94 7.98 -6.07 -2.07
N LEU A 95 7.65 -6.15 -0.78
CA LEU A 95 6.30 -6.09 -0.22
C LEU A 95 5.62 -4.74 -0.50
N ARG A 96 6.33 -3.61 -0.49
CA ARG A 96 5.72 -2.31 -0.84
C ARG A 96 5.32 -2.27 -2.30
N THR A 97 6.14 -2.81 -3.20
CA THR A 97 5.81 -2.81 -4.62
C THR A 97 4.64 -3.75 -4.87
N ILE A 98 4.63 -4.93 -4.24
CA ILE A 98 3.51 -5.87 -4.32
C ILE A 98 2.20 -5.23 -3.79
N THR A 99 2.26 -4.57 -2.62
CA THR A 99 1.07 -3.92 -2.03
C THR A 99 0.61 -2.69 -2.81
N LEU A 100 1.52 -1.94 -3.42
CA LEU A 100 1.22 -0.88 -4.38
C LEU A 100 0.44 -1.44 -5.58
N TRP A 101 0.96 -2.49 -6.24
CA TRP A 101 0.31 -3.11 -7.38
C TRP A 101 -1.06 -3.70 -7.03
N LEU A 102 -1.19 -4.35 -5.88
CA LEU A 102 -2.47 -4.82 -5.36
C LEU A 102 -3.47 -3.68 -5.22
N THR A 103 -3.02 -2.55 -4.70
CA THR A 103 -3.89 -1.38 -4.50
C THR A 103 -4.29 -0.74 -5.81
N ILE A 104 -3.35 -0.59 -6.75
CA ILE A 104 -3.62 -0.11 -8.11
C ILE A 104 -4.65 -1.03 -8.80
N PHE A 105 -4.46 -2.34 -8.68
CA PHE A 105 -5.34 -3.33 -9.28
C PHE A 105 -6.76 -3.29 -8.69
N LEU A 106 -6.89 -3.25 -7.35
CA LEU A 106 -8.19 -3.18 -6.67
C LEU A 106 -8.94 -1.87 -6.96
N ILE A 107 -8.23 -0.77 -7.20
CA ILE A 107 -8.83 0.53 -7.51
C ILE A 107 -9.24 0.62 -8.98
N ASN A 108 -8.36 0.21 -9.90
CA ASN A 108 -8.65 0.27 -11.34
C ASN A 108 -9.59 -0.84 -11.82
N ARG A 109 -9.66 -1.96 -11.09
CA ARG A 109 -10.69 -2.99 -11.23
C ARG A 109 -11.24 -3.29 -9.84
N PRO A 110 -12.35 -2.65 -9.41
CA PRO A 110 -13.04 -3.08 -8.22
C PRO A 110 -13.53 -4.51 -8.46
N ILE A 111 -12.76 -5.49 -8.00
CA ILE A 111 -13.24 -6.87 -7.91
C ILE A 111 -14.34 -6.81 -6.88
N LYS A 112 -15.59 -6.80 -7.34
CA LYS A 112 -16.73 -7.14 -6.50
C LYS A 112 -16.52 -8.60 -6.13
N ILE A 113 -15.90 -8.88 -4.98
CA ILE A 113 -15.77 -10.23 -4.45
C ILE A 113 -17.21 -10.70 -4.18
N PRO A 114 -17.77 -11.61 -4.99
CA PRO A 114 -19.15 -12.02 -4.82
C PRO A 114 -19.27 -12.75 -3.48
N GLY A 115 -19.97 -12.15 -2.53
CA GLY A 115 -20.17 -12.69 -1.18
C GLY A 115 -19.48 -11.93 -0.05
N ALA A 116 -18.48 -11.08 -0.32
CA ALA A 116 -17.86 -10.26 0.72
C ALA A 116 -18.86 -9.25 1.31
N GLU A 117 -19.70 -8.65 0.47
CA GLU A 117 -20.78 -7.74 0.90
C GLU A 117 -21.82 -8.47 1.77
N LYS A 118 -22.15 -9.72 1.44
CA LYS A 118 -23.08 -10.54 2.23
C LYS A 118 -22.48 -10.94 3.57
N ALA A 119 -21.18 -11.28 3.60
CA ALA A 119 -20.46 -11.57 4.83
C ALA A 119 -20.41 -10.34 5.74
N ILE A 120 -20.02 -9.17 5.21
CA ILE A 120 -19.96 -7.91 5.96
C ILE A 120 -21.35 -7.52 6.48
N GLN A 121 -22.40 -7.62 5.66
CA GLN A 121 -23.77 -7.35 6.12
C GLN A 121 -24.25 -8.36 7.18
N ALA A 122 -23.85 -9.62 7.09
CA ALA A 122 -24.14 -10.61 8.12
C ALA A 122 -23.46 -10.25 9.44
N THR A 123 -22.19 -9.84 9.41
CA THR A 123 -21.46 -9.41 10.61
C THR A 123 -22.06 -8.15 11.23
N ILE A 124 -22.46 -7.17 10.41
CA ILE A 124 -23.14 -5.95 10.87
C ILE A 124 -24.48 -6.28 11.53
N LYS A 125 -25.28 -7.17 10.92
CA LYS A 125 -26.56 -7.61 11.50
C LYS A 125 -26.37 -8.37 12.81
N VAL A 126 -25.32 -9.19 12.92
CA VAL A 126 -24.99 -9.90 14.17
C VAL A 126 -24.55 -8.89 15.24
N ALA A 127 -23.74 -7.90 14.90
CA ALA A 127 -23.31 -6.85 15.81
C ALA A 127 -24.47 -5.96 16.30
N GLU A 128 -25.39 -5.56 15.41
CA GLU A 128 -26.60 -4.82 15.80
C GLU A 128 -27.53 -5.65 16.69
N LYS A 129 -27.67 -6.94 16.41
CA LYS A 129 -28.50 -7.84 17.21
C LYS A 129 -27.88 -8.10 18.59
N ALA A 130 -26.55 -8.21 18.68
CA ALA A 130 -25.84 -8.29 19.95
C ALA A 130 -25.94 -6.99 20.76
N GLY A 131 -25.84 -5.83 20.12
CA GLY A 131 -25.97 -4.51 20.77
C GLY A 131 -27.38 -4.21 21.29
N LYS A 132 -28.43 -4.79 20.68
CA LYS A 132 -29.82 -4.69 21.17
C LYS A 132 -30.15 -5.63 22.32
N VAL A 133 -29.39 -6.71 22.53
CA VAL A 133 -29.60 -7.69 23.61
C VAL A 133 -28.83 -7.30 24.88
N ALA A 134 -27.84 -6.41 24.75
CA ALA A 134 -27.06 -5.88 25.87
C ALA A 134 -27.63 -4.58 26.50
N LYS A 135 -28.84 -4.16 26.11
CA LYS A 135 -29.61 -3.05 26.70
C LYS A 135 -30.85 -3.59 27.39
#